data_AF-A0A0B8PEG9-F1
#
_entry.id   AF-A0A0B8PEG9-F1
#
_cell.length_a   1.000
_cell.length_b   1.000
_cell.length_c   1.000
_cell.angle_alpha   90.00
_cell.angle_beta   90.00
_cell.angle_gamma   90.00
#
_symmetry.space_group_name_H-M   'P 1'
#
loop_
_entity.id
_entity.type
_entity.pdbx_description
1 polymer ?
#
loop_
_entity_poly.entity_id
_entity_poly.type
_entity_poly.pdbx_seq_one_letter_code
_entity_poly.pdbx_strand_id
1 'polypeptide(L)'
;MAIKQQRFLESYLETLSDTQRAEIGNITFEHFCADEYNANECAKLINQNIKRASCSLKAGYDIEGVPLPKAGDLTVVLDWAQNLCVLSESIK
;
A
#
# COMPACT_ATOMS: atom_id res chain seq x y z
N MET A 1 -4.54 5.39 13.92
CA MET A 1 -4.90 4.26 13.02
C MET A 1 -6.34 3.89 13.31
N ALA A 2 -7.24 3.95 12.31
CA ALA A 2 -8.65 3.67 12.55
C ALA A 2 -8.94 2.15 12.54
N ILE A 3 -9.93 1.74 13.34
CA ILE A 3 -10.24 0.33 13.64
C ILE A 3 -10.57 -0.48 12.37
N LYS A 4 -11.14 0.18 11.36
CA LYS A 4 -11.51 -0.46 10.09
C LYS A 4 -10.27 -0.92 9.33
N GLN A 5 -9.25 -0.07 9.23
CA GLN A 5 -7.99 -0.35 8.52
C GLN A 5 -7.27 -1.55 9.12
N GLN A 6 -7.20 -1.59 10.45
CA GLN A 6 -6.57 -2.68 11.17
C GLN A 6 -7.28 -4.01 10.92
N ARG A 7 -8.62 -4.04 11.03
CA ARG A 7 -9.41 -5.25 10.79
C ARG A 7 -9.28 -5.77 9.36
N PHE A 8 -9.22 -4.87 8.37
CA PHE A 8 -9.03 -5.27 6.98
C PHE A 8 -7.67 -5.94 6.78
N LEU A 9 -6.60 -5.34 7.31
CA LEU A 9 -5.28 -5.96 7.27
C LEU A 9 -5.28 -7.33 7.95
N GLU A 10 -5.85 -7.43 9.16
CA GLU A 10 -5.95 -8.70 9.90
C GLU A 10 -6.68 -9.76 9.09
N SER A 11 -7.83 -9.42 8.49
CA SER A 11 -8.59 -10.36 7.66
C SER A 11 -7.80 -10.83 6.43
N TYR A 12 -6.96 -9.98 5.85
CA TYR A 12 -6.09 -10.38 4.76
C TYR A 12 -4.97 -11.31 5.24
N LEU A 13 -4.30 -10.96 6.34
CA LEU A 13 -3.26 -11.81 6.92
C LEU A 13 -3.80 -13.20 7.26
N GLU A 14 -5.05 -13.29 7.75
CA GLU A 14 -5.77 -14.55 8.00
C GLU A 14 -5.87 -15.46 6.77
N THR A 15 -5.91 -14.90 5.55
CA THR A 15 -5.96 -15.69 4.31
C THR A 15 -4.61 -16.29 3.90
N LEU A 16 -3.50 -15.82 4.49
CA LEU A 16 -2.14 -16.21 4.13
C LEU A 16 -1.62 -17.35 5.01
N SER A 17 -0.82 -18.24 4.42
CA SER A 17 -0.07 -19.26 5.15
C SER A 17 1.05 -18.67 5.99
N ASP A 18 1.55 -19.44 6.97
CA ASP A 18 2.67 -19.02 7.82
C ASP A 18 3.93 -18.67 7.01
N THR A 19 4.18 -19.38 5.91
CA THR A 19 5.30 -19.10 5.02
C THR A 19 5.13 -17.77 4.29
N GLN A 20 3.94 -17.49 3.77
CA GLN A 20 3.65 -16.21 3.09
C GLN A 20 3.70 -15.03 4.06
N ARG A 21 3.23 -15.22 5.30
CA ARG A 21 3.32 -14.18 6.34
C ARG A 21 4.76 -13.85 6.73
N ALA A 22 5.64 -14.86 6.75
CA ALA A 22 7.05 -14.66 7.07
C ALA A 22 7.80 -13.85 6.00
N GLU A 23 7.27 -13.81 4.77
CA GLU A 23 7.83 -13.04 3.65
C GLU A 23 7.37 -11.57 3.62
N ILE A 24 6.35 -11.22 4.42
CA ILE A 24 5.85 -9.84 4.49
C ILE A 24 6.91 -8.94 5.11
N GLY A 25 7.27 -7.89 4.37
CA GLY A 25 8.15 -6.83 4.82
C GLY A 25 7.42 -5.78 5.66
N ASN A 26 7.68 -4.51 5.35
CA ASN A 26 7.03 -3.39 6.01
C ASN A 26 5.59 -3.27 5.53
N ILE A 27 4.69 -2.87 6.45
CA ILE A 27 3.29 -2.59 6.11
C ILE A 27 3.04 -1.09 6.25
N THR A 28 2.61 -0.45 5.17
CA THR A 28 2.30 0.99 5.13
C THR A 28 0.83 1.23 4.81
N PHE A 29 0.33 2.41 5.20
CA PHE A 29 -1.04 2.84 4.93
C PHE A 29 -0.97 4.19 4.23
N GLU A 30 -1.37 4.27 2.97
CA GLU A 30 -1.13 5.46 2.16
C GLU A 30 -2.15 5.58 1.02
N HIS A 31 -2.40 6.82 0.60
CA HIS A 31 -3.12 7.12 -0.63
C HIS A 31 -2.10 7.51 -1.71
N PHE A 32 -2.35 7.11 -2.95
CA PHE A 32 -1.51 7.56 -4.06
C PHE A 32 -1.88 8.97 -4.49
N CYS A 33 -0.92 9.71 -5.05
CA CYS A 33 -1.11 11.08 -5.57
C CYS A 33 -1.40 12.13 -4.47
N ALA A 34 -1.35 13.40 -4.86
CA ALA A 34 -1.40 14.55 -3.93
C ALA A 34 -2.68 15.39 -4.07
N ASP A 35 -3.71 14.85 -4.72
CA ASP A 35 -5.02 15.48 -4.89
C ASP A 35 -6.16 14.45 -4.82
N GLU A 36 -7.34 14.90 -4.44
CA GLU A 36 -8.50 14.04 -4.17
C GLU A 36 -8.92 13.21 -5.38
N TYR A 37 -8.97 13.82 -6.56
CA TYR A 37 -9.41 13.16 -7.78
C TYR A 37 -8.48 12.01 -8.14
N ASN A 38 -7.17 12.28 -8.22
CA ASN A 38 -6.19 11.27 -8.61
C ASN A 38 -5.99 10.21 -7.52
N ALA A 39 -6.10 10.55 -6.24
CA ALA A 39 -6.05 9.58 -5.16
C ALA A 39 -7.17 8.55 -5.25
N ASN A 40 -8.41 9.03 -5.44
CA ASN A 40 -9.57 8.17 -5.56
C ASN A 40 -9.52 7.33 -6.85
N GLU A 41 -9.11 7.92 -7.98
CA GLU A 41 -8.99 7.17 -9.24
C GLU A 41 -7.86 6.14 -9.18
N CYS A 42 -6.71 6.46 -8.58
CA CYS A 42 -5.64 5.49 -8.39
C CYS A 42 -6.09 4.31 -7.53
N ALA A 43 -6.77 4.56 -6.41
CA ALA A 43 -7.28 3.50 -5.56
C ALA A 43 -8.25 2.58 -6.31
N LYS A 44 -9.15 3.14 -7.13
CA LYS A 44 -10.05 2.39 -8.01
C LYS A 44 -9.31 1.57 -9.06
N LEU A 45 -8.31 2.14 -9.73
CA LEU A 45 -7.52 1.43 -10.76
C LEU A 45 -6.70 0.28 -10.17
N ILE A 46 -6.20 0.43 -8.94
CA ILE A 46 -5.51 -0.66 -8.22
C ILE A 46 -6.52 -1.76 -7.87
N ASN A 47 -7.71 -1.39 -7.38
CA ASN A 47 -8.77 -2.36 -7.07
C ASN A 47 -9.22 -3.18 -8.29
N GLN A 48 -9.21 -2.56 -9.47
CA GLN A 48 -9.52 -3.21 -10.74
C GLN A 48 -8.33 -4.00 -11.32
N ASN A 49 -7.20 -4.09 -10.61
CA ASN A 49 -5.94 -4.70 -11.09
C ASN A 49 -5.37 -4.05 -12.37
N ILE A 50 -5.74 -2.80 -12.67
CA ILE A 50 -5.28 -2.06 -13.85
C ILE A 50 -3.95 -1.34 -13.55
N LYS A 51 -3.89 -0.61 -12.43
CA LYS A 51 -2.65 0.04 -11.97
C LYS A 51 -1.83 -0.95 -11.14
N ARG A 52 -0.75 -1.47 -11.73
CA ARG A 52 0.14 -2.46 -11.10
C ARG A 52 1.56 -1.97 -10.84
N ALA A 53 1.83 -0.69 -11.07
CA ALA A 53 3.14 -0.08 -10.85
C ALA A 53 3.00 1.37 -10.35
N SER A 54 3.99 1.81 -9.59
CA SER A 54 4.18 3.20 -9.18
C SER A 54 5.67 3.55 -9.21
N CYS A 55 5.99 4.84 -9.15
CA CYS A 55 7.37 5.30 -9.03
C CYS A 55 7.42 6.53 -8.14
N SER A 56 8.55 6.72 -7.48
CA SER A 56 8.84 7.83 -6.58
C SER A 56 10.29 8.30 -6.82
N LEU A 57 10.59 9.53 -6.42
CA LEU A 57 11.91 10.11 -6.62
C LEU A 57 12.90 9.52 -5.60
N LYS A 58 13.93 8.81 -6.07
CA LYS A 58 14.99 8.24 -5.21
C LYS A 58 15.59 9.28 -4.25
N ALA A 59 15.83 10.49 -4.74
CA ALA A 59 16.42 11.56 -3.93
C ALA A 59 15.57 11.92 -2.70
N GLY A 60 14.24 11.73 -2.75
CA GLY A 60 13.38 11.92 -1.59
C GLY A 60 13.76 11.01 -0.43
N TYR A 61 13.98 9.71 -0.73
CA TYR A 61 14.43 8.73 0.27
C TYR A 61 15.79 9.09 0.86
N ASP A 62 16.73 9.53 0.02
CA ASP A 62 18.08 9.90 0.47
C ASP A 62 18.05 11.14 1.39
N ILE A 63 17.19 12.13 1.09
CA ILE A 63 17.05 13.37 1.88
C ILE A 63 16.34 13.10 3.21
N GLU A 64 15.27 12.30 3.18
CA GLU A 64 14.47 11.99 4.37
C GLU A 64 15.09 10.89 5.23
N GLY A 65 16.14 10.20 4.73
CA GLY A 65 16.80 9.11 5.43
C GLY A 65 15.92 7.86 5.59
N VAL A 66 14.90 7.72 4.74
CA VAL A 66 13.97 6.57 4.76
C VAL A 66 14.44 5.49 3.78
N PRO A 67 14.29 4.19 4.12
CA PRO A 67 14.70 3.12 3.23
C PRO A 67 13.85 3.08 1.96
N LEU A 68 14.46 2.70 0.83
CA LEU A 68 13.74 2.40 -0.40
C LEU A 68 12.78 1.22 -0.19
N PRO A 69 11.61 1.22 -0.88
CA PRO A 69 10.68 0.11 -0.84
C PRO A 69 11.34 -1.17 -1.35
N LYS A 70 11.03 -2.30 -0.71
CA LYS A 70 11.58 -3.62 -1.01
C LYS A 70 10.47 -4.56 -1.47
N ALA A 71 10.86 -5.59 -2.23
CA ALA A 71 9.93 -6.67 -2.55
C ALA A 71 9.38 -7.30 -1.26
N GLY A 72 8.07 -7.54 -1.23
CA GLY A 72 7.35 -8.05 -0.07
C GLY A 72 6.84 -6.98 0.90
N ASP A 73 7.20 -5.70 0.73
CA ASP A 73 6.54 -4.61 1.45
C ASP A 73 5.07 -4.50 0.99
N LEU A 74 4.14 -4.41 1.95
CA LEU A 74 2.72 -4.29 1.70
C LEU A 74 2.25 -2.86 1.94
N THR A 75 1.41 -2.35 1.06
CA THR A 75 0.75 -1.05 1.21
C THR A 75 -0.76 -1.25 1.21
N VAL A 76 -1.41 -0.88 2.30
CA VAL A 76 -2.85 -0.73 2.37
C VAL A 76 -3.21 0.59 1.72
N VAL A 77 -3.81 0.50 0.54
CA VAL A 77 -4.18 1.64 -0.30
C VAL A 77 -5.47 2.26 0.22
N LEU A 78 -5.39 3.55 0.51
CA LEU A 78 -6.50 4.37 0.97
C LEU A 78 -6.97 5.33 -0.14
N ASP A 79 -8.23 5.72 -0.08
CA ASP A 79 -8.75 6.86 -0.83
C ASP A 79 -8.37 8.20 -0.13
N TRP A 80 -8.71 9.33 -0.74
CA TRP A 80 -8.45 10.65 -0.16
C TRP A 80 -9.09 10.83 1.23
N ALA A 81 -10.29 10.29 1.41
CA ALA A 81 -11.05 10.33 2.66
C ALA A 81 -10.58 9.28 3.68
N GLN A 82 -9.45 8.62 3.46
CA GLN A 82 -8.85 7.60 4.32
C GLN A 82 -9.70 6.32 4.46
N ASN A 83 -10.61 6.06 3.52
CA ASN A 83 -11.32 4.79 3.45
C ASN A 83 -10.45 3.72 2.77
N LEU A 84 -10.68 2.48 3.18
CA LEU A 84 -9.98 1.32 2.65
C LEU A 84 -10.42 1.01 1.23
N CYS A 85 -9.44 0.83 0.35
CA CYS A 85 -9.69 0.37 -1.00
C CYS A 85 -9.13 -1.04 -1.22
N VAL A 86 -7.81 -1.22 -1.13
CA VAL A 86 -7.14 -2.48 -1.51
C VAL A 86 -5.75 -2.64 -0.90
N LEU A 87 -5.18 -3.83 -0.98
CA LEU A 87 -3.77 -4.09 -0.68
C LEU A 87 -2.95 -4.12 -1.98
N SER A 88 -1.77 -3.49 -1.94
CA SER A 88 -0.77 -3.54 -2.99
C SER A 88 0.53 -4.08 -2.42
N GLU A 89 1.17 -5.01 -3.12
CA GLU A 89 2.52 -5.48 -2.79
C GLU A 89 3.54 -4.75 -3.66
N SER A 90 4.68 -4.39 -3.06
CA SER A 90 5.82 -3.88 -3.81
C SER A 90 6.49 -5.03 -4.57
N ILE A 91 6.45 -4.95 -5.89
CA ILE A 91 7.13 -5.89 -6.78
C ILE A 91 8.36 -5.16 -7.34
N LYS A 92 9.54 -5.79 -7.20
CA LYS A 92 10.84 -5.27 -7.63
C LYS A 92 10.87 -4.75 -9.07
#